data_AF-A0A2T2R4W5-F1
#
_entry.id   AF-A0A2T2R4W5-F1
#
_cell.length_a   1.000
_cell.length_b   1.000
_cell.length_c   1.000
_cell.angle_alpha   90.00
_cell.angle_beta   90.00
_cell.angle_gamma   90.00
#
_symmetry.space_group_name_H-M   'P 1'
#
loop_
_entity.id
_entity.type
_entity.pdbx_description
1 polymer ?
#
loop_
_entity_poly.entity_id
_entity_poly.type
_entity_poly.pdbx_seq_one_letter_code
_entity_poly.pdbx_strand_id
1 'polypeptide(L)'
;MHITKKRESLLLFVGDIAILTTSLWLMLLVRYLALPSMDLFMSHLEPFSILFGVWILVFFIAGLYEKHTLLLKSKLPSVILNAQLVNTAIAVFFFYAIPYFAITPKTNLFVYLVISFGLVLLWRNIGSRLFFSAVGRENALLIASGKEMRELKNEVNGNERYSVKFVSAIDIQEVTDDDFQNEIVNRVYAEDVSLVVIDIHDEKIKPILPHLYNLIFSGIHFLDMHKVYEEVFNRVPISLLQYSWFLDNLSHGQQSIYGFFKRAMDMVIAATLAIPSLCIAPFVVLAIKLDDGGKIYFTQKRLGKDNEEVR
;
A
#
# COMPACT_ATOMS: atom_id res chain seq x y z
N MET A 1 -8.47 13.66 23.62
CA MET A 1 -7.80 13.31 22.34
C MET A 1 -8.68 12.59 21.28
N HIS A 2 -9.96 12.30 21.53
CA HIS A 2 -10.85 11.60 20.57
C HIS A 2 -11.32 12.42 19.34
N ILE A 3 -11.18 13.75 19.36
CA ILE A 3 -11.78 14.65 18.37
C ILE A 3 -10.96 14.71 17.07
N THR A 4 -9.63 14.57 17.14
CA THR A 4 -8.74 14.58 15.96
C THR A 4 -8.90 13.30 15.13
N LYS A 5 -9.07 12.14 15.78
CA LYS A 5 -9.27 10.83 15.12
C LYS A 5 -10.49 10.82 14.18
N LYS A 6 -11.59 11.53 14.52
CA LYS A 6 -12.80 11.61 13.68
C LYS A 6 -12.63 12.50 12.45
N ARG A 7 -11.77 13.53 12.50
CA ARG A 7 -11.64 14.50 11.40
C ARG A 7 -10.95 13.90 10.17
N GLU A 8 -9.92 13.08 10.36
CA GLU A 8 -9.21 12.42 9.26
C GLU A 8 -10.11 11.44 8.50
N SER A 9 -10.79 10.56 9.24
CA SER A 9 -11.74 9.60 8.68
C SER A 9 -12.86 10.32 7.93
N LEU A 10 -13.39 11.42 8.49
CA LEU A 10 -14.43 12.23 7.86
C LEU A 10 -13.91 12.95 6.60
N LEU A 11 -12.69 13.46 6.60
CA LEU A 11 -12.08 14.07 5.41
C LEU A 11 -11.89 13.04 4.29
N LEU A 12 -11.40 11.85 4.61
CA LEU A 12 -11.25 10.76 3.64
C LEU A 12 -12.61 10.33 3.08
N PHE A 13 -13.63 10.22 3.94
CA PHE A 13 -15.00 9.90 3.57
C PHE A 13 -15.62 10.94 2.62
N VAL A 14 -15.51 12.23 2.97
CA VAL A 14 -15.99 13.33 2.10
C VAL A 14 -15.23 13.33 0.77
N GLY A 15 -13.92 13.08 0.80
CA GLY A 15 -13.10 12.93 -0.38
C GLY A 15 -13.53 11.79 -1.29
N ASP A 16 -13.88 10.63 -0.73
CA ASP A 16 -14.38 9.50 -1.52
C ASP A 16 -15.71 9.83 -2.19
N ILE A 17 -16.66 10.48 -1.49
CA ILE A 17 -17.92 10.93 -2.10
C ILE A 17 -17.65 11.86 -3.27
N ALA A 18 -16.76 12.84 -3.09
CA ALA A 18 -16.36 13.75 -4.15
C ALA A 18 -15.74 12.99 -5.35
N ILE A 19 -14.91 11.98 -5.09
CA ILE A 19 -14.27 11.17 -6.12
C ILE A 19 -15.25 10.28 -6.86
N LEU A 20 -16.15 9.60 -6.17
CA LEU A 20 -17.16 8.77 -6.81
C LEU A 20 -18.05 9.62 -7.74
N THR A 21 -18.44 10.81 -7.26
CA THR A 21 -19.22 11.78 -8.05
C THR A 21 -18.43 12.33 -9.23
N THR A 22 -17.15 12.68 -9.03
CA THR A 22 -16.27 13.16 -10.11
C THR A 22 -15.97 12.07 -11.12
N SER A 23 -15.83 10.82 -10.67
CA SER A 23 -15.63 9.65 -11.53
C SER A 23 -16.84 9.42 -12.44
N LEU A 24 -18.05 9.66 -11.93
CA LEU A 24 -19.27 9.60 -12.72
C LEU A 24 -19.28 10.66 -13.80
N TRP A 25 -18.96 11.90 -13.43
CA TRP A 25 -18.87 13.01 -14.37
C TRP A 25 -17.83 12.77 -15.47
N LEU A 26 -16.63 12.30 -15.09
CA LEU A 26 -15.56 11.95 -16.03
C LEU A 26 -15.92 10.77 -16.91
N MET A 27 -16.62 9.76 -16.39
CA MET A 27 -17.11 8.65 -17.21
C MET A 27 -18.06 9.14 -18.30
N LEU A 28 -18.98 10.06 -17.99
CA LEU A 28 -19.86 10.66 -19.00
C LEU A 28 -19.06 11.47 -20.03
N LEU A 29 -18.07 12.26 -19.58
CA LEU A 29 -17.20 13.00 -20.49
C LEU A 29 -16.43 12.08 -21.44
N VAL A 30 -15.82 11.01 -20.93
CA VAL A 30 -15.06 10.03 -21.74
C VAL A 30 -15.98 9.28 -22.70
N ARG A 31 -17.19 8.94 -22.26
CA ARG A 31 -18.14 8.20 -23.07
C ARG A 31 -18.73 9.03 -24.21
N TYR A 32 -19.19 10.24 -23.91
CA TYR A 32 -19.90 11.08 -24.85
C TYR A 32 -18.98 12.05 -25.60
N LEU A 33 -17.70 12.15 -25.20
CA LEU A 33 -16.69 13.07 -25.73
C LEU A 33 -17.16 14.53 -25.76
N ALA A 34 -18.10 14.88 -24.88
CA ALA A 34 -18.72 16.18 -24.75
C ALA A 34 -18.94 16.50 -23.27
N LEU A 35 -19.07 17.79 -22.95
CA LEU A 35 -19.43 18.20 -21.60
C LEU A 35 -20.84 17.68 -21.29
N PRO A 36 -21.01 16.86 -20.24
CA PRO A 36 -22.31 16.26 -19.95
C PRO A 36 -23.31 17.34 -19.52
N SER A 37 -24.52 17.28 -20.10
CA SER A 37 -25.62 18.12 -19.65
C SER A 37 -26.07 17.74 -18.25
N MET A 38 -26.66 18.68 -17.53
CA MET A 38 -27.12 18.45 -16.15
C MET A 38 -28.17 17.33 -16.07
N ASP A 39 -29.04 17.23 -17.06
CA ASP A 39 -30.07 16.18 -17.14
C ASP A 39 -29.46 14.77 -17.34
N LEU A 40 -28.42 14.68 -18.19
CA LEU A 40 -27.70 13.43 -18.39
C LEU A 40 -26.95 13.00 -17.13
N PHE A 41 -26.36 13.96 -16.42
CA PHE A 41 -25.68 13.69 -15.15
C PHE A 41 -26.67 13.23 -14.08
N MET A 42 -27.79 13.94 -13.89
CA MET A 42 -28.79 13.59 -12.87
C MET A 42 -29.44 12.22 -13.12
N SER A 43 -29.75 11.89 -14.38
CA SER A 43 -30.30 10.56 -14.73
C SER A 43 -29.35 9.39 -14.43
N HIS A 44 -28.03 9.62 -14.45
CA HIS A 44 -27.05 8.62 -14.05
C HIS A 44 -26.73 8.69 -12.55
N LEU A 45 -26.82 9.87 -11.93
CA LEU A 45 -26.55 10.06 -10.51
C LEU A 45 -27.54 9.31 -9.64
N GLU A 46 -28.81 9.22 -10.01
CA GLU A 46 -29.83 8.51 -9.25
C GLU A 46 -29.47 7.03 -9.01
N PRO A 47 -29.28 6.17 -10.04
CA PRO A 47 -28.91 4.77 -9.82
C PRO A 47 -27.50 4.62 -9.19
N PHE A 48 -26.54 5.48 -9.56
CA PHE A 48 -25.19 5.41 -9.01
C PHE A 48 -25.13 5.87 -7.55
N SER A 49 -26.02 6.73 -7.07
CA SER A 49 -26.05 7.18 -5.69
C SER A 49 -26.34 6.02 -4.71
N ILE A 50 -27.21 5.09 -5.11
CA ILE A 50 -27.49 3.85 -4.37
C ILE A 50 -26.21 3.02 -4.29
N LEU A 51 -25.52 2.85 -5.42
CA LEU A 51 -24.24 2.15 -5.46
C LEU A 51 -23.17 2.84 -4.63
N PHE A 52 -23.09 4.17 -4.63
CA PHE A 52 -22.12 4.91 -3.82
C PHE A 52 -22.32 4.65 -2.33
N GLY A 53 -23.57 4.60 -1.86
CA GLY A 53 -23.87 4.23 -0.47
C GLY A 53 -23.34 2.84 -0.12
N VAL A 54 -23.59 1.85 -0.98
CA VAL A 54 -23.10 0.48 -0.79
C VAL A 54 -21.56 0.42 -0.86
N TRP A 55 -20.95 1.12 -1.81
CA TRP A 55 -19.51 1.11 -2.01
C TRP A 55 -18.74 1.77 -0.87
N ILE A 56 -19.28 2.85 -0.31
CA ILE A 56 -18.75 3.48 0.90
C ILE A 56 -18.83 2.50 2.08
N LEU A 57 -19.92 1.72 2.19
CA LEU A 57 -20.04 0.68 3.20
C LEU A 57 -19.00 -0.43 2.98
N VAL A 58 -18.73 -0.85 1.74
CA VAL A 58 -17.65 -1.79 1.43
C VAL A 58 -16.29 -1.22 1.78
N PHE A 59 -16.01 0.06 1.49
CA PHE A 59 -14.78 0.72 1.90
C PHE A 59 -14.63 0.77 3.43
N PHE A 60 -15.74 0.95 4.14
CA PHE A 60 -15.78 0.88 5.59
C PHE A 60 -15.48 -0.51 6.12
N ILE A 61 -16.11 -1.55 5.59
CA ILE A 61 -15.84 -2.95 5.94
C ILE A 61 -14.39 -3.33 5.61
N ALA A 62 -13.85 -2.82 4.50
CA ALA A 62 -12.46 -3.05 4.09
C ALA A 62 -11.43 -2.30 4.95
N GLY A 63 -11.86 -1.51 5.95
CA GLY A 63 -10.96 -0.78 6.84
C GLY A 63 -10.28 0.43 6.20
N LEU A 64 -10.74 0.93 5.05
CA LEU A 64 -10.10 2.06 4.34
C LEU A 64 -10.23 3.40 5.08
N TYR A 65 -11.01 3.43 6.16
CA TYR A 65 -11.14 4.58 7.06
C TYR A 65 -10.44 4.36 8.42
N GLU A 66 -9.80 3.20 8.62
CA GLU A 66 -9.08 2.87 9.84
C GLU A 66 -7.63 3.36 9.77
N LYS A 67 -7.12 3.84 10.91
CA LYS A 67 -5.74 4.38 11.00
C LYS A 67 -4.67 3.31 10.80
N HIS A 68 -4.89 2.09 11.29
CA HIS A 68 -3.93 1.00 11.18
C HIS A 68 -3.54 0.76 9.71
N THR A 69 -4.51 0.77 8.80
CA THR A 69 -4.31 0.55 7.37
C THR A 69 -3.57 1.72 6.72
N LEU A 70 -3.70 2.93 7.27
CA LEU A 70 -3.03 4.15 6.79
C LEU A 70 -1.56 4.22 7.24
N LEU A 71 -1.21 3.57 8.35
CA LEU A 71 0.17 3.47 8.84
C LEU A 71 1.02 2.52 7.98
N LEU A 72 0.40 1.48 7.40
CA LEU A 72 1.05 0.47 6.53
C LEU A 72 0.64 0.72 5.06
N LYS A 73 1.24 1.72 4.42
CA LYS A 73 0.85 2.18 3.07
C LYS A 73 1.11 1.13 2.00
N SER A 74 2.07 0.22 2.20
CA SER A 74 2.33 -0.91 1.29
C SER A 74 1.10 -1.78 1.02
N LYS A 75 0.16 -1.89 1.98
CA LYS A 75 -1.06 -2.70 1.84
C LYS A 75 -2.24 -1.96 1.24
N LEU A 76 -2.21 -0.62 1.18
CA LEU A 76 -3.33 0.17 0.67
C LEU A 76 -3.75 -0.20 -0.76
N PRO A 77 -2.83 -0.37 -1.74
CA PRO A 77 -3.22 -0.69 -3.10
C PRO A 77 -3.98 -2.02 -3.23
N SER A 78 -3.56 -3.06 -2.49
CA SER A 78 -4.22 -4.36 -2.54
C SER A 78 -5.58 -4.34 -1.85
N VAL A 79 -5.71 -3.63 -0.72
CA VAL A 79 -7.00 -3.45 -0.04
C VAL A 79 -7.98 -2.67 -0.93
N ILE A 80 -7.53 -1.57 -1.55
CA ILE A 80 -8.34 -0.78 -2.49
C ILE A 80 -8.76 -1.63 -3.70
N LEU A 81 -7.83 -2.41 -4.26
CA LEU A 81 -8.14 -3.30 -5.38
C LEU A 81 -9.20 -4.34 -5.00
N ASN A 82 -9.05 -5.01 -3.87
CA ASN A 82 -10.02 -6.00 -3.40
C ASN A 82 -11.39 -5.39 -3.14
N ALA A 83 -11.45 -4.23 -2.47
CA ALA A 83 -12.70 -3.50 -2.24
C ALA A 83 -13.36 -3.07 -3.55
N GLN A 84 -12.56 -2.62 -4.53
CA GLN A 84 -13.06 -2.22 -5.84
C GLN A 84 -13.59 -3.41 -6.65
N LEU A 85 -12.98 -4.60 -6.54
CA LEU A 85 -13.48 -5.83 -7.16
C LEU A 85 -14.83 -6.24 -6.58
N VAL A 86 -14.99 -6.16 -5.26
CA VAL A 86 -16.29 -6.39 -4.59
C VAL A 86 -17.33 -5.38 -5.06
N ASN A 87 -16.98 -4.09 -5.07
CA ASN A 87 -17.83 -3.01 -5.57
C ASN A 87 -18.26 -3.21 -7.03
N THR A 88 -17.34 -3.69 -7.87
CA THR A 88 -17.59 -4.07 -9.26
C THR A 88 -18.61 -5.19 -9.35
N ALA A 89 -18.42 -6.27 -8.59
CA ALA A 89 -19.34 -7.40 -8.57
C ALA A 89 -20.75 -6.97 -8.14
N ILE A 90 -20.84 -6.15 -7.09
CA ILE A 90 -22.10 -5.57 -6.62
C ILE A 90 -22.78 -4.75 -7.71
N ALA A 91 -22.03 -3.88 -8.39
CA ALA A 91 -22.61 -3.02 -9.43
C ALA A 91 -23.05 -3.80 -10.68
N VAL A 92 -22.28 -4.81 -11.08
CA VAL A 92 -22.69 -5.74 -12.14
C VAL A 92 -23.98 -6.43 -11.73
N PHE A 93 -24.06 -6.98 -10.53
CA PHE A 93 -25.29 -7.63 -10.04
C PHE A 93 -26.47 -6.66 -10.02
N PHE A 94 -26.29 -5.45 -9.48
CA PHE A 94 -27.33 -4.42 -9.39
C PHE A 94 -27.91 -4.05 -10.76
N PHE A 95 -27.06 -3.72 -11.73
CA PHE A 95 -27.52 -3.31 -13.07
C PHE A 95 -28.10 -4.45 -13.91
N TYR A 96 -27.72 -5.71 -13.64
CA TYR A 96 -28.30 -6.86 -14.34
C TYR A 96 -29.59 -7.35 -13.68
N ALA A 97 -29.71 -7.27 -12.35
CA ALA A 97 -30.90 -7.69 -11.62
C ALA A 97 -32.07 -6.69 -11.76
N ILE A 98 -31.76 -5.40 -11.97
CA ILE A 98 -32.76 -4.33 -12.08
C ILE A 98 -32.73 -3.73 -13.50
N PRO A 99 -33.45 -4.33 -14.47
CA PRO A 99 -33.54 -3.81 -15.85
C PRO A 99 -34.47 -2.60 -15.97
N TYR A 100 -34.58 -1.78 -14.92
CA TYR A 100 -35.42 -0.57 -14.89
C TYR A 100 -34.71 0.64 -15.51
N PHE A 101 -33.38 0.71 -15.36
CA PHE A 101 -32.60 1.85 -15.83
C PHE A 101 -32.25 1.66 -17.32
N ALA A 102 -32.76 2.53 -18.20
CA ALA A 102 -32.50 2.51 -19.66
C ALA A 102 -31.03 2.87 -20.05
N ILE A 103 -30.12 2.83 -19.09
CA ILE A 103 -28.69 3.10 -19.28
C ILE A 103 -28.08 1.83 -19.86
N THR A 104 -27.28 1.91 -20.93
CA THR A 104 -26.46 0.78 -21.38
C THR A 104 -25.38 0.48 -20.32
N PRO A 105 -25.56 -0.53 -19.45
CA PRO A 105 -24.82 -0.54 -18.19
C PRO A 105 -23.38 -1.01 -18.41
N LYS A 106 -23.15 -1.86 -19.41
CA LYS A 106 -21.90 -2.62 -19.58
C LYS A 106 -20.69 -1.72 -19.81
N THR A 107 -20.77 -0.82 -20.79
CA THR A 107 -19.65 0.08 -21.12
C THR A 107 -19.48 1.19 -20.09
N ASN A 108 -20.59 1.79 -19.63
CA ASN A 108 -20.58 2.83 -18.60
C ASN A 108 -19.92 2.35 -17.32
N LEU A 109 -20.34 1.17 -16.85
CA LEU A 109 -19.83 0.62 -15.61
C LEU A 109 -18.34 0.31 -15.74
N PHE A 110 -17.90 -0.28 -16.85
CA PHE A 110 -16.48 -0.56 -17.05
C PHE A 110 -15.62 0.71 -17.07
N VAL A 111 -16.00 1.72 -17.84
CA VAL A 111 -15.28 3.02 -17.91
C VAL A 111 -15.28 3.70 -16.55
N TYR A 112 -16.42 3.71 -15.86
CA TYR A 112 -16.54 4.24 -14.51
C TYR A 112 -15.56 3.55 -13.55
N LEU A 113 -15.50 2.22 -13.57
CA LEU A 113 -14.66 1.45 -12.65
C LEU A 113 -13.18 1.78 -12.82
N VAL A 114 -12.70 1.83 -14.06
CA VAL A 114 -11.31 2.18 -14.37
C VAL A 114 -10.97 3.59 -13.86
N ILE A 115 -11.84 4.56 -14.14
CA ILE A 115 -11.64 5.96 -13.71
C ILE A 115 -11.69 6.06 -12.18
N SER A 116 -12.69 5.47 -11.54
CA SER A 116 -12.86 5.52 -10.09
C SER A 116 -11.71 4.83 -9.35
N PHE A 117 -11.20 3.71 -9.86
CA PHE A 117 -10.05 3.02 -9.26
C PHE A 117 -8.81 3.91 -9.31
N GLY A 118 -8.52 4.51 -10.47
CA GLY A 118 -7.40 5.44 -10.62
C GLY A 118 -7.51 6.65 -9.69
N LEU A 119 -8.69 7.27 -9.61
CA LEU A 119 -8.90 8.44 -8.76
C LEU A 119 -8.86 8.12 -7.27
N VAL A 120 -9.46 7.00 -6.83
CA VAL A 120 -9.38 6.56 -5.43
C VAL A 120 -7.92 6.29 -5.05
N LEU A 121 -7.15 5.59 -5.89
CA LEU A 121 -5.72 5.37 -5.61
C LEU A 121 -4.93 6.68 -5.52
N LEU A 122 -5.15 7.61 -6.45
CA LEU A 122 -4.51 8.92 -6.43
C LEU A 122 -4.86 9.70 -5.16
N TRP A 123 -6.13 9.73 -4.78
CA TRP A 123 -6.59 10.36 -3.56
C TRP A 123 -6.00 9.75 -2.31
N ARG A 124 -5.87 8.42 -2.26
CA ARG A 124 -5.26 7.75 -1.11
C ARG A 124 -3.78 8.06 -0.99
N ASN A 125 -3.06 8.19 -2.11
CA ASN A 125 -1.65 8.56 -2.10
C ASN A 125 -1.42 10.06 -1.81
N ILE A 126 -2.25 10.95 -2.36
CA ILE A 126 -2.13 12.40 -2.19
C ILE A 126 -2.69 12.83 -0.83
N GLY A 127 -3.91 12.39 -0.50
CA GLY A 127 -4.56 12.68 0.77
C GLY A 127 -3.73 12.21 1.95
N SER A 128 -3.07 11.04 1.82
CA SER A 128 -2.16 10.58 2.88
C SER A 128 -0.85 11.36 3.01
N ARG A 129 -0.48 12.18 2.02
CA ARG A 129 0.71 13.06 2.14
C ARG A 129 0.33 14.44 2.64
N LEU A 130 -0.78 15.00 2.13
CA LEU A 130 -1.18 16.36 2.46
C LEU A 130 -1.82 16.48 3.85
N PHE A 131 -2.65 15.50 4.25
CA PHE A 131 -3.42 15.61 5.49
C PHE A 131 -2.70 14.98 6.70
N PHE A 132 -1.97 13.87 6.53
CA PHE A 132 -1.26 13.26 7.66
C PHE A 132 -0.01 14.02 8.10
N SER A 133 0.59 14.88 7.26
CA SER A 133 1.66 15.78 7.72
C SER A 133 1.12 17.00 8.47
N ALA A 134 -0.16 17.36 8.29
CA ALA A 134 -0.78 18.53 8.92
C ALA A 134 -1.45 18.20 10.27
N VAL A 135 -1.85 16.94 10.48
CA VAL A 135 -2.39 16.46 11.76
C VAL A 135 -1.21 15.84 12.53
N GLY A 136 -0.83 16.47 13.64
CA GLY A 136 0.43 16.20 14.35
C GLY A 136 0.74 14.72 14.63
N ARG A 137 2.04 14.44 14.85
CA ARG A 137 2.55 13.07 15.04
C ARG A 137 2.00 12.45 16.33
N GLU A 138 1.59 11.18 16.24
CA GLU A 138 1.17 10.39 17.40
C GLU A 138 2.39 9.92 18.21
N ASN A 139 2.28 9.99 19.53
CA ASN A 139 3.31 9.51 20.43
C ASN A 139 3.33 7.98 20.43
N ALA A 140 4.48 7.40 20.10
CA ALA A 140 4.71 5.98 20.10
C ALA A 140 5.84 5.56 21.04
N LEU A 141 5.69 4.36 21.60
CA LEU A 141 6.72 3.67 22.37
C LEU A 141 7.33 2.57 21.49
N LEU A 142 8.66 2.55 21.39
CA LEU A 142 9.39 1.50 20.68
C LEU A 142 9.97 0.50 21.69
N ILE A 143 9.62 -0.77 21.56
CA ILE A 143 10.10 -1.86 22.42
C ILE A 143 10.81 -2.87 21.53
N ALA A 144 12.13 -2.79 21.44
CA ALA A 144 12.94 -3.62 20.57
C ALA A 144 14.39 -3.60 21.04
N SER A 145 15.26 -4.39 20.41
CA SER A 145 16.69 -4.39 20.73
C SER A 145 17.56 -4.19 19.49
N GLY A 146 18.83 -3.83 19.71
CA GLY A 146 19.85 -3.83 18.66
C GLY A 146 19.91 -2.57 17.78
N LYS A 147 20.57 -2.70 16.63
CA LYS A 147 20.89 -1.58 15.74
C LYS A 147 19.65 -1.10 14.98
N GLU A 148 18.79 -2.04 14.61
CA GLU A 148 17.56 -1.85 13.86
C GLU A 148 16.58 -0.95 14.62
N MET A 149 16.47 -1.14 15.94
CA MET A 149 15.69 -0.29 16.85
C MET A 149 16.16 1.17 16.80
N ARG A 150 17.47 1.39 16.90
CA ARG A 150 18.07 2.74 16.85
C ARG A 150 17.93 3.39 15.48
N GLU A 151 18.12 2.62 14.42
CA GLU A 151 17.97 3.08 13.03
C GLU A 151 16.51 3.52 12.77
N LEU A 152 15.54 2.69 13.17
CA LEU A 152 14.12 3.00 13.05
C LEU A 152 13.72 4.23 13.85
N LYS A 153 14.17 4.34 15.11
CA LYS A 153 13.91 5.51 15.96
C LYS A 153 14.43 6.80 15.32
N ASN A 154 15.67 6.77 14.82
CA ASN A 154 16.32 7.95 14.26
C ASN A 154 15.67 8.39 12.94
N GLU A 155 15.32 7.46 12.05
CA GLU A 155 14.66 7.78 10.78
C GLU A 155 13.26 8.37 11.02
N VAL A 156 12.46 7.74 11.87
CA VAL A 156 11.09 8.19 12.13
C VAL A 156 11.05 9.52 12.88
N ASN A 157 11.92 9.72 13.88
CA ASN A 157 11.95 10.99 14.61
C ASN A 157 12.59 12.11 13.78
N GLY A 158 13.59 11.80 12.95
CA GLY A 158 14.30 12.76 12.09
C GLY A 158 13.49 13.25 10.89
N ASN A 159 12.39 12.59 10.54
CA ASN A 159 11.62 12.90 9.33
C ASN A 159 10.15 13.21 9.64
N GLU A 160 9.66 14.36 9.19
CA GLU A 160 8.28 14.82 9.45
C GLU A 160 7.22 14.10 8.60
N ARG A 161 7.66 13.26 7.66
CA ARG A 161 6.79 12.51 6.78
C ARG A 161 5.98 11.43 7.51
N TYR A 162 6.47 10.95 8.64
CA TYR A 162 5.83 9.90 9.42
C TYR A 162 4.83 10.51 10.40
N SER A 163 3.64 9.92 10.47
CA SER A 163 2.57 10.31 11.41
C SER A 163 2.83 9.83 12.84
N VAL A 164 4.00 9.26 13.11
CA VAL A 164 4.39 8.65 14.38
C VAL A 164 5.67 9.31 14.86
N LYS A 165 5.79 9.51 16.18
CA LYS A 165 6.99 9.99 16.85
C LYS A 165 7.31 9.04 18.00
N PHE A 166 8.49 8.45 18.00
CA PHE A 166 8.96 7.64 19.12
C PHE A 166 9.40 8.56 20.27
N VAL A 167 8.50 8.75 21.24
CA VAL A 167 8.76 9.55 22.44
C VAL A 167 9.73 8.83 23.38
N SER A 168 9.58 7.52 23.47
CA SER A 168 10.41 6.66 24.29
C SER A 168 10.77 5.38 23.55
N ALA A 169 11.92 4.81 23.94
CA ALA A 169 12.36 3.50 23.48
C ALA A 169 12.86 2.69 24.68
N ILE A 170 12.52 1.42 24.72
CA ILE A 170 12.95 0.47 25.74
C ILE A 170 13.78 -0.60 25.03
N ASP A 171 15.04 -0.75 25.44
CA ASP A 171 15.89 -1.82 24.97
C ASP A 171 15.63 -3.08 25.79
N ILE A 172 15.23 -4.15 25.11
CA ILE A 172 14.90 -5.45 25.71
C ILE A 172 16.15 -6.08 26.37
N GLN A 173 17.36 -5.69 25.96
CA GLN A 173 18.59 -6.23 26.55
C GLN A 173 18.95 -5.61 27.89
N GLU A 174 18.46 -4.40 28.19
CA GLU A 174 18.87 -3.62 29.36
C GLU A 174 17.95 -3.76 30.57
N VAL A 175 16.76 -4.34 30.41
CA VAL A 175 15.74 -4.40 31.47
C VAL A 175 15.52 -5.83 31.97
N THR A 176 15.38 -5.97 33.29
CA THR A 176 15.05 -7.21 33.99
C THR A 176 13.54 -7.46 34.04
N ASP A 177 13.13 -8.73 33.97
CA ASP A 177 11.74 -9.17 33.75
C ASP A 177 10.70 -8.57 34.71
N ASP A 178 11.03 -8.40 36.00
CA ASP A 178 10.08 -7.95 37.03
C ASP A 178 9.76 -6.43 36.98
N ASP A 179 10.67 -5.60 36.46
CA ASP A 179 10.48 -4.14 36.36
C ASP A 179 9.93 -3.69 35.00
N PHE A 180 10.12 -4.51 33.96
CA PHE A 180 9.78 -4.17 32.59
C PHE A 180 8.29 -3.87 32.38
N GLN A 181 7.41 -4.61 33.05
CA GLN A 181 5.96 -4.41 32.93
C GLN A 181 5.53 -3.06 33.51
N ASN A 182 5.97 -2.76 34.72
CA ASN A 182 5.67 -1.50 35.39
C ASN A 182 6.25 -0.33 34.61
N GLU A 183 7.46 -0.48 34.07
CA GLU A 183 8.10 0.54 33.26
C GLU A 183 7.32 0.85 31.97
N ILE A 184 6.87 -0.17 31.22
CA ILE A 184 6.07 0.04 30.01
C ILE A 184 4.76 0.75 30.34
N VAL A 185 4.03 0.24 31.33
CA VAL A 185 2.73 0.80 31.71
C VAL A 185 2.89 2.25 32.18
N ASN A 186 3.88 2.53 33.01
CA ASN A 186 4.16 3.88 33.49
C ASN A 186 4.53 4.83 32.36
N ARG A 187 5.40 4.43 31.42
CA ARG A 187 5.78 5.27 30.27
C ARG A 187 4.61 5.52 29.33
N VAL A 188 3.78 4.50 29.09
CA VAL A 188 2.58 4.61 28.25
C VAL A 188 1.63 5.68 28.78
N TYR A 189 1.35 5.68 30.09
CA TYR A 189 0.47 6.67 30.72
C TYR A 189 1.13 8.03 30.92
N ALA A 190 2.43 8.08 31.24
CA ALA A 190 3.14 9.33 31.47
C ALA A 190 3.35 10.16 30.19
N GLU A 191 3.52 9.50 29.04
CA GLU A 191 3.86 10.14 27.77
C GLU A 191 2.68 10.19 26.77
N ASP A 192 1.46 9.84 27.21
CA ASP A 192 0.24 9.78 26.39
C ASP A 192 0.44 8.98 25.09
N VAL A 193 1.01 7.77 25.23
CA VAL A 193 1.34 6.89 24.12
C VAL A 193 0.08 6.27 23.55
N SER A 194 -0.18 6.46 22.25
CA SER A 194 -1.31 5.84 21.54
C SER A 194 -0.92 4.60 20.74
N LEU A 195 0.37 4.40 20.49
CA LEU A 195 0.90 3.33 19.66
C LEU A 195 2.16 2.70 20.29
N VAL A 196 2.19 1.38 20.39
CA VAL A 196 3.37 0.62 20.80
C VAL A 196 3.88 -0.16 19.59
N VAL A 197 5.13 0.10 19.21
CA VAL A 197 5.85 -0.67 18.19
C VAL A 197 6.75 -1.64 18.92
N ILE A 198 6.52 -2.94 18.75
CA ILE A 198 7.17 -3.99 19.53
C ILE A 198 7.76 -5.07 18.63
N ASP A 199 8.96 -5.54 18.96
CA ASP A 199 9.53 -6.74 18.35
C ASP A 199 8.88 -7.99 18.97
N ILE A 200 7.85 -8.52 18.31
CA ILE A 200 7.11 -9.71 18.77
C ILE A 200 7.89 -11.03 18.56
N HIS A 201 9.00 -10.98 17.83
CA HIS A 201 9.76 -12.16 17.45
C HIS A 201 10.91 -12.44 18.42
N ASP A 202 11.36 -11.42 19.16
CA ASP A 202 12.35 -11.56 20.23
C ASP A 202 11.85 -12.53 21.33
N GLU A 203 12.68 -13.51 21.69
CA GLU A 203 12.33 -14.54 22.67
C GLU A 203 12.09 -13.97 24.06
N LYS A 204 12.72 -12.84 24.41
CA LYS A 204 12.53 -12.17 25.70
C LYS A 204 11.20 -11.44 25.80
N ILE A 205 10.60 -11.07 24.67
CA ILE A 205 9.30 -10.35 24.64
C ILE A 205 8.13 -11.33 24.81
N LYS A 206 8.25 -12.56 24.30
CA LYS A 206 7.15 -13.55 24.29
C LYS A 206 6.47 -13.76 25.66
N PRO A 207 7.20 -13.88 26.79
CA PRO A 207 6.59 -14.02 28.11
C PRO A 207 5.81 -12.77 28.58
N ILE A 208 6.13 -11.61 28.01
CA ILE A 208 5.62 -10.29 28.45
C ILE A 208 4.38 -9.89 27.66
N LEU A 209 4.24 -10.37 26.41
CA LEU A 209 3.09 -10.08 25.54
C LEU A 209 1.71 -10.27 26.22
N PRO A 210 1.45 -11.33 27.02
CA PRO A 210 0.17 -11.49 27.71
C PRO A 210 -0.17 -10.33 28.67
N HIS A 211 0.84 -9.71 29.28
CA HIS A 211 0.66 -8.61 30.23
C HIS A 211 0.34 -7.28 29.51
N LEU A 212 0.88 -7.11 28.31
CA LEU A 212 0.60 -5.94 27.46
C LEU A 212 -0.80 -6.01 26.82
N TYR A 213 -1.44 -7.19 26.82
CA TYR A 213 -2.77 -7.40 26.25
C TYR A 213 -3.82 -6.44 26.83
N ASN A 214 -3.76 -6.14 28.13
CA ASN A 214 -4.70 -5.23 28.80
C ASN A 214 -4.63 -3.79 28.24
N LEU A 215 -3.49 -3.38 27.70
CA LEU A 215 -3.33 -2.06 27.09
C LEU A 215 -4.14 -1.91 25.79
N ILE A 216 -4.43 -3.02 25.10
CA ILE A 216 -5.28 -3.01 23.90
C ILE A 216 -6.67 -2.48 24.24
N PHE A 217 -7.25 -2.90 25.36
CA PHE A 217 -8.55 -2.41 25.83
C PHE A 217 -8.53 -0.96 26.31
N SER A 218 -7.35 -0.42 26.59
CA SER A 218 -7.15 0.99 26.94
C SER A 218 -7.03 1.88 25.70
N GLY A 219 -7.23 1.33 24.50
CA GLY A 219 -7.19 2.07 23.23
C GLY A 219 -5.78 2.27 22.66
N ILE A 220 -4.79 1.53 23.17
CA ILE A 220 -3.42 1.53 22.68
C ILE A 220 -3.29 0.51 21.55
N HIS A 221 -2.75 0.95 20.42
CA HIS A 221 -2.54 0.08 19.27
C HIS A 221 -1.15 -0.56 19.36
N PHE A 222 -1.04 -1.80 18.88
CA PHE A 222 0.24 -2.51 18.79
C PHE A 222 0.59 -2.76 17.34
N LEU A 223 1.84 -2.48 16.97
CA LEU A 223 2.41 -2.80 15.67
C LEU A 223 3.70 -3.58 15.85
N ASP A 224 3.91 -4.53 14.94
CA ASP A 224 5.16 -5.29 14.85
C ASP A 224 6.28 -4.41 14.29
N MET A 225 7.40 -4.32 15.02
CA MET A 225 8.58 -3.55 14.61
C MET A 225 9.02 -3.93 13.20
N HIS A 226 8.99 -5.21 12.83
CA HIS A 226 9.50 -5.67 11.53
C HIS A 226 8.72 -5.08 10.37
N LYS A 227 7.39 -5.04 10.50
CA LYS A 227 6.50 -4.44 9.50
C LYS A 227 6.70 -2.93 9.41
N VAL A 228 6.90 -2.27 10.55
CA VAL A 228 7.17 -0.83 10.57
C VAL A 228 8.54 -0.53 9.95
N TYR A 229 9.57 -1.33 10.23
CA TYR A 229 10.89 -1.20 9.62
C TYR A 229 10.82 -1.39 8.10
N GLU A 230 10.15 -2.45 7.63
CA GLU A 230 9.98 -2.70 6.19
C GLU A 230 9.22 -1.57 5.50
N GLU A 231 8.17 -1.04 6.12
CA GLU A 231 7.42 0.09 5.58
C GLU A 231 8.26 1.39 5.51
N VAL A 232 9.06 1.64 6.55
CA VAL A 232 9.90 2.85 6.65
C VAL A 232 11.06 2.80 5.66
N PHE A 233 11.77 1.66 5.59
CA PHE A 233 13.00 1.52 4.79
C PHE A 233 12.79 0.84 3.43
N ASN A 234 11.61 0.30 3.14
CA ASN A 234 11.29 -0.52 1.96
C ASN A 234 12.29 -1.69 1.76
N ARG A 235 12.78 -2.26 2.87
CA ARG A 235 13.72 -3.40 2.88
C ARG A 235 13.57 -4.18 4.18
N VAL A 236 13.93 -5.45 4.14
CA VAL A 236 13.99 -6.32 5.32
C VAL A 236 15.45 -6.42 5.79
N PRO A 237 15.77 -6.12 7.06
CA PRO A 237 17.11 -6.27 7.59
C PRO A 237 17.52 -7.74 7.67
N ILE A 238 18.80 -8.02 7.44
CA ILE A 238 19.33 -9.40 7.30
C ILE A 238 19.14 -10.21 8.59
N SER A 239 19.22 -9.55 9.74
CA SER A 239 18.94 -10.13 11.07
C SER A 239 17.54 -10.76 11.17
N LEU A 240 16.60 -10.31 10.33
CA LEU A 240 15.21 -10.77 10.32
C LEU A 240 14.92 -11.82 9.23
N LEU A 241 15.87 -12.10 8.33
CA LEU A 241 15.73 -13.11 7.29
C LEU A 241 15.92 -14.52 7.86
N GLN A 242 14.99 -14.94 8.72
CA GLN A 242 14.91 -16.30 9.25
C GLN A 242 13.97 -17.16 8.40
N TYR A 243 14.06 -18.49 8.54
CA TYR A 243 13.21 -19.44 7.81
C TYR A 243 11.71 -19.10 7.87
N SER A 244 11.21 -18.65 9.03
CA SER A 244 9.82 -18.23 9.18
C SER A 244 9.45 -17.07 8.25
N TRP A 245 10.33 -16.08 8.08
CA TRP A 245 10.11 -14.98 7.14
C TRP A 245 10.01 -15.50 5.71
N PHE A 246 10.87 -16.45 5.31
CA PHE A 246 10.80 -17.09 3.99
C PHE A 246 9.48 -17.85 3.81
N LEU A 247 9.04 -18.60 4.81
CA LEU A 247 7.78 -19.32 4.76
C LEU A 247 6.58 -18.38 4.70
N ASP A 248 6.60 -17.25 5.40
CA ASP A 248 5.49 -16.29 5.39
C ASP A 248 5.42 -15.48 4.09
N ASN A 249 6.58 -15.09 3.53
CA ASN A 249 6.66 -14.14 2.42
C ASN A 249 6.94 -14.77 1.05
N LEU A 250 7.56 -15.95 0.98
CA LEU A 250 7.89 -16.64 -0.28
C LEU A 250 7.04 -17.88 -0.56
N SER A 251 6.24 -18.35 0.41
CA SER A 251 5.29 -19.46 0.17
C SER A 251 4.18 -19.08 -0.80
N HIS A 252 3.85 -17.79 -0.90
CA HIS A 252 2.94 -17.27 -1.90
C HIS A 252 3.66 -17.24 -3.24
N GLY A 253 3.52 -18.34 -3.99
CA GLY A 253 4.12 -18.53 -5.31
C GLY A 253 4.13 -17.26 -6.13
N GLN A 254 5.35 -16.77 -6.40
CA GLN A 254 5.64 -15.51 -7.07
C GLN A 254 4.81 -15.33 -8.35
N GLN A 255 3.76 -14.51 -8.23
CA GLN A 255 3.28 -13.51 -9.19
C GLN A 255 3.25 -13.87 -10.69
N SER A 256 2.48 -14.89 -11.08
CA SER A 256 2.21 -15.18 -12.50
C SER A 256 1.73 -13.95 -13.29
N ILE A 257 0.88 -13.12 -12.66
CA ILE A 257 0.35 -11.90 -13.28
C ILE A 257 1.45 -10.84 -13.47
N TYR A 258 2.28 -10.60 -12.45
CA TYR A 258 3.41 -9.67 -12.60
C TYR A 258 4.39 -10.16 -13.67
N GLY A 259 4.72 -11.46 -13.66
CA GLY A 259 5.57 -12.08 -14.68
C GLY A 259 4.99 -11.88 -16.09
N PHE A 260 3.67 -12.05 -16.26
CA PHE A 260 2.99 -11.81 -17.53
C PHE A 260 3.09 -10.33 -17.97
N PHE A 261 2.73 -9.38 -17.11
CA PHE A 261 2.80 -7.95 -17.44
C PHE A 261 4.23 -7.48 -17.69
N LYS A 262 5.18 -7.95 -16.88
CA LYS A 262 6.60 -7.69 -17.08
C LYS A 262 7.07 -8.22 -18.44
N ARG A 263 6.67 -9.43 -18.80
CA ARG A 263 7.02 -10.02 -20.10
C ARG A 263 6.39 -9.28 -21.27
N ALA A 264 5.13 -8.86 -21.15
CA ALA A 264 4.46 -8.05 -22.15
C ALA A 264 5.15 -6.69 -22.34
N MET A 265 5.48 -6.01 -21.24
CA MET A 265 6.23 -4.75 -21.25
C MET A 265 7.60 -4.92 -21.91
N ASP A 266 8.36 -5.95 -21.51
CA ASP A 266 9.68 -6.23 -22.09
C ASP A 266 9.59 -6.49 -23.60
N MET A 267 8.54 -7.19 -24.07
CA MET A 267 8.33 -7.45 -25.49
C MET A 267 8.00 -6.17 -26.28
N VAL A 268 7.16 -5.30 -25.73
CA VAL A 268 6.81 -4.00 -26.35
C VAL A 268 8.03 -3.08 -26.44
N ILE A 269 8.78 -2.96 -25.34
CA ILE A 269 10.01 -2.14 -25.29
C ILE A 269 11.05 -2.71 -26.26
N ALA A 270 11.26 -4.03 -26.27
CA ALA A 270 12.20 -4.68 -27.17
C ALA A 270 11.81 -4.47 -28.64
N ALA A 271 10.54 -4.64 -29.01
CA ALA A 271 10.08 -4.41 -30.38
C ALA A 271 10.30 -2.95 -30.83
N THR A 272 10.05 -1.99 -29.93
CA THR A 272 10.22 -0.56 -30.21
C THR A 272 11.69 -0.20 -30.39
N LEU A 273 12.58 -0.74 -29.53
CA LEU A 273 14.02 -0.48 -29.57
C LEU A 273 14.76 -1.31 -30.63
N ALA A 274 14.19 -2.41 -31.10
CA ALA A 274 14.80 -3.26 -32.12
C ALA A 274 15.02 -2.51 -33.44
N ILE A 275 14.08 -1.64 -33.83
CA ILE A 275 14.16 -0.89 -35.09
C ILE A 275 15.39 0.04 -35.14
N PRO A 276 15.58 1.00 -34.19
CA PRO A 276 16.77 1.84 -34.19
C PRO A 276 18.05 1.03 -33.94
N SER A 277 17.98 -0.02 -33.12
CA SER A 277 19.12 -0.90 -32.87
C SER A 277 19.61 -1.59 -34.15
N LEU A 278 18.70 -2.09 -34.99
CA LEU A 278 19.02 -2.69 -36.29
C LEU A 278 19.69 -1.70 -37.25
N CYS A 279 19.26 -0.42 -37.25
CA CYS A 279 19.90 0.61 -38.05
C CYS A 279 21.34 0.91 -37.60
N ILE A 280 21.61 0.86 -36.29
CA ILE A 280 22.93 1.16 -35.71
C ILE A 280 23.87 -0.06 -35.74
N ALA A 281 23.32 -1.28 -35.66
CA ALA A 281 24.05 -2.54 -35.64
C ALA A 281 25.17 -2.68 -36.70
N PRO A 282 24.97 -2.38 -38.00
CA PRO A 282 26.05 -2.54 -38.99
C PRO A 282 27.25 -1.62 -38.71
N PHE A 283 27.02 -0.42 -38.18
CA PHE A 283 28.09 0.51 -37.81
C PHE A 283 28.88 0.01 -36.61
N VAL A 284 28.20 -0.56 -35.61
CA VAL A 284 28.85 -1.17 -34.43
C VAL A 284 29.68 -2.38 -34.85
N VAL A 285 29.15 -3.24 -35.71
CA VAL A 285 29.89 -4.40 -36.24
C VAL A 285 31.15 -3.95 -36.99
N LEU A 286 31.04 -2.92 -37.82
CA LEU A 286 32.17 -2.36 -38.55
C LEU A 286 33.21 -1.74 -37.61
N ALA A 287 32.78 -1.02 -36.58
CA ALA A 287 33.68 -0.47 -35.56
C ALA A 287 34.46 -1.56 -34.82
N ILE A 288 33.80 -2.64 -34.37
CA ILE A 288 34.46 -3.79 -33.72
C ILE A 288 35.48 -4.44 -34.67
N LYS A 289 35.13 -4.57 -35.96
CA LYS A 289 36.02 -5.17 -36.97
C LYS A 289 37.24 -4.32 -37.30
N LEU A 290 37.14 -3.00 -37.17
CA LEU A 290 38.26 -2.08 -37.36
C LEU A 290 39.15 -1.93 -36.12
N ASP A 291 38.62 -2.19 -34.93
CA ASP A 291 39.35 -2.03 -33.67
C ASP A 291 40.17 -3.28 -33.31
N ASP A 292 39.53 -4.35 -32.85
CA ASP A 292 40.19 -5.58 -32.37
C ASP A 292 39.75 -6.86 -33.12
N GLY A 293 38.71 -6.77 -33.95
CA GLY A 293 38.15 -7.92 -34.68
C GLY A 293 37.35 -8.90 -33.83
N GLY A 294 37.04 -8.55 -32.57
CA GLY A 294 36.42 -9.38 -31.55
C GLY A 294 35.04 -9.95 -31.89
N LYS A 295 34.48 -10.74 -30.96
CA LYS A 295 33.16 -11.36 -31.15
C LYS A 295 32.06 -10.31 -31.07
N ILE A 296 31.17 -10.32 -32.06
CA ILE A 296 30.03 -9.39 -32.16
C ILE A 296 29.01 -9.63 -31.04
N TYR A 297 28.83 -10.90 -30.64
CA TYR A 297 27.88 -11.28 -29.60
C TYR A 297 28.62 -11.64 -28.30
N PHE A 298 28.14 -11.07 -27.20
CA PHE A 298 28.57 -11.38 -25.84
C PHE A 298 27.67 -12.49 -25.26
N THR A 299 28.28 -13.54 -24.72
CA THR A 299 27.57 -14.64 -24.04
C THR A 299 28.07 -14.72 -22.61
N GLN A 300 27.15 -14.73 -21.65
CA GLN A 300 27.48 -14.79 -20.22
C GLN A 300 26.77 -15.97 -19.59
N LYS A 301 27.52 -16.85 -18.91
CA LYS A 301 26.92 -17.86 -18.04
C LYS A 301 26.18 -17.19 -16.88
N ARG A 302 24.90 -17.50 -16.72
CA ARG A 302 24.05 -17.03 -15.62
C ARG A 302 23.34 -18.24 -15.01
N LEU A 303 23.02 -18.15 -13.72
CA LEU A 303 22.14 -19.12 -13.07
C LEU A 303 20.70 -18.64 -13.22
N GLY A 304 19.88 -19.45 -13.87
CA GLY A 304 18.46 -19.23 -14.09
C GLY A 304 17.58 -19.87 -13.02
N LYS A 305 16.32 -20.12 -13.37
CA LYS A 305 15.37 -20.80 -12.50
C LYS A 305 15.88 -22.22 -12.19
N ASP A 306 15.62 -22.69 -10.97
CA ASP A 306 15.94 -24.06 -10.53
C ASP A 306 17.45 -24.39 -10.60
N ASN A 307 18.33 -23.37 -10.47
CA ASN A 307 19.79 -23.49 -10.57
C ASN A 307 20.29 -23.98 -11.94
N GLU A 308 19.49 -23.85 -13.01
CA GLU A 308 19.96 -24.20 -14.35
C GLU A 308 20.88 -23.11 -14.92
N GLU A 309 22.02 -23.50 -15.49
CA GLU A 309 22.87 -22.56 -16.22
C GLU A 309 22.19 -22.11 -17.52
N VAL A 310 21.96 -20.81 -17.66
CA VAL A 310 21.48 -20.15 -18.88
C VAL A 310 22.66 -19.40 -19.51
N ARG A 311 22.82 -19.50 -20.83
CA ARG A 311 23.86 -18.82 -21.61
C ARG A 311 23.32 -17.63 -22.39
#